data_AF-A0A2H3KEK6-F1
#
_entry.id   AF-A0A2H3KEK6-F1
#
_cell.length_a   1.000
_cell.length_b   1.000
_cell.length_c   1.000
_cell.angle_alpha   90.00
_cell.angle_beta   90.00
_cell.angle_gamma   90.00
#
_symmetry.space_group_name_H-M   'P 1'
#
loop_
_entity.id
_entity.type
_entity.pdbx_description
1 polymer ?
#
loop_
_entity_poly.entity_id
_entity_poly.type
_entity_poly.pdbx_seq_one_letter_code
_entity_poly.pdbx_strand_id
1 'polypeptide(L)'
;MDDFESIKQQIGALYEKCLEEIKPFHTKIDVCVVPEYLAKLVYEATKIDIANYVITIDNFGISHTLLQHGNPITEAKRGQVAIEKEDFIKCIEVILHPDTVFLINNTKRTNLPQIQFEKVIENKKIVVKEIRTVTSTKKKKVNRLVFQTMYKFKKPN
;
A
#
# COMPACT_ATOMS: atom_id res chain seq x y z
N MET A 1 -17.48 -5.58 12.49
CA MET A 1 -16.24 -6.39 12.55
C MET A 1 -16.08 -7.24 11.29
N ASP A 2 -17.18 -7.52 10.57
CA ASP A 2 -17.20 -8.34 9.34
C ASP A 2 -16.57 -7.68 8.10
N ASP A 3 -16.57 -6.35 8.02
CA ASP A 3 -16.10 -5.64 6.82
C ASP A 3 -14.60 -5.85 6.53
N PHE A 4 -13.76 -5.84 7.56
CA PHE A 4 -12.31 -6.03 7.37
C PHE A 4 -11.95 -7.46 6.97
N GLU A 5 -12.70 -8.45 7.45
CA GLU A 5 -12.45 -9.84 7.05
C GLU A 5 -12.81 -10.06 5.57
N SER A 6 -13.92 -9.48 5.12
CA SER A 6 -14.28 -9.44 3.70
C SER A 6 -13.20 -8.74 2.86
N ILE A 7 -12.66 -7.61 3.32
CA ILE A 7 -11.59 -6.89 2.61
C ILE A 7 -10.32 -7.76 2.49
N LYS A 8 -9.92 -8.46 3.54
CA LYS A 8 -8.76 -9.37 3.49
C LYS A 8 -8.96 -10.49 2.48
N GLN A 9 -10.16 -11.07 2.43
CA GLN A 9 -10.51 -12.09 1.44
C GLN A 9 -10.46 -11.52 0.01
N GLN A 10 -10.96 -10.31 -0.21
CA GLN A 10 -10.88 -9.65 -1.50
C GLN A 10 -9.43 -9.37 -1.93
N ILE A 11 -8.57 -8.93 -1.02
CA ILE A 11 -7.14 -8.72 -1.31
C ILE A 11 -6.47 -10.06 -1.66
N GLY A 12 -6.78 -11.11 -0.89
CA GLY A 12 -6.30 -12.46 -1.17
C GLY A 12 -6.73 -12.96 -2.56
N ALA A 13 -8.00 -12.76 -2.93
CA ALA A 13 -8.50 -13.11 -4.26
C ALA A 13 -7.86 -12.26 -5.37
N LEU A 14 -7.62 -10.97 -5.12
CA LEU A 14 -6.95 -10.09 -6.08
C LEU A 14 -5.48 -10.49 -6.28
N TYR A 15 -4.80 -10.93 -5.21
CA TYR A 15 -3.46 -11.50 -5.26
C TYR A 15 -3.41 -12.73 -6.18
N GLU A 16 -4.29 -13.71 -5.97
CA GLU A 16 -4.31 -14.93 -6.81
C GLU A 16 -4.57 -14.57 -8.28
N LYS A 17 -5.53 -13.67 -8.51
CA LYS A 17 -5.81 -13.18 -9.86
C LYS A 17 -4.61 -12.49 -10.51
N CYS A 18 -3.79 -11.77 -9.75
CA CYS A 18 -2.55 -11.17 -10.26
C CYS A 18 -1.48 -12.22 -10.64
N LEU A 19 -1.54 -13.43 -10.08
CA LEU A 19 -0.63 -14.54 -10.44
C LEU A 19 -1.13 -15.32 -11.66
N GLU A 20 -2.44 -15.52 -11.78
CA GLU A 20 -3.06 -16.31 -12.84
C GLU A 20 -3.24 -15.51 -14.14
N GLU A 21 -3.61 -14.24 -14.04
CA GLU A 21 -4.07 -13.46 -15.18
C GLU A 21 -2.92 -12.75 -15.90
N ILE A 22 -2.58 -13.25 -17.09
CA ILE A 22 -1.53 -12.69 -17.94
C ILE A 22 -2.00 -11.40 -18.65
N LYS A 23 -3.31 -11.24 -18.84
CA LYS A 23 -3.89 -10.09 -19.55
C LYS A 23 -4.06 -8.90 -18.60
N PRO A 24 -3.87 -7.65 -19.07
CA PRO A 24 -4.15 -6.47 -18.25
C PRO A 24 -5.61 -6.43 -17.81
N PHE A 25 -5.82 -6.20 -16.53
CA PHE A 25 -7.14 -5.97 -15.95
C PHE A 25 -7.09 -4.77 -15.00
N HIS A 26 -8.25 -4.24 -14.66
CA HIS A 26 -8.39 -3.12 -13.72
C HIS A 26 -9.33 -3.54 -12.60
N THR A 27 -8.79 -3.87 -11.45
CA THR A 27 -9.57 -4.21 -10.25
C THR A 27 -8.95 -3.50 -9.07
N LYS A 28 -9.82 -2.89 -8.25
CA LYS A 28 -9.44 -2.15 -7.06
C LYS A 28 -10.38 -2.49 -5.92
N ILE A 29 -9.86 -2.36 -4.71
CA ILE A 29 -10.53 -2.59 -3.45
C ILE A 29 -10.38 -1.30 -2.65
N ASP A 30 -11.49 -0.62 -2.41
CA ASP A 30 -11.56 0.53 -1.53
C ASP A 30 -11.64 -0.04 -0.08
N VAL A 31 -10.58 0.13 0.72
CA VAL A 31 -10.46 -0.47 2.07
C VAL A 31 -11.33 0.27 3.08
N CYS A 32 -11.05 1.56 3.27
CA CYS A 32 -11.86 2.43 4.10
C CYS A 32 -11.57 3.90 3.76
N VAL A 33 -12.43 4.79 4.23
CA VAL A 33 -12.08 6.22 4.30
C VAL A 33 -10.97 6.38 5.34
N VAL A 34 -9.98 7.23 5.05
CA VAL A 34 -8.88 7.56 5.96
C VAL A 34 -9.47 8.02 7.30
N PRO A 35 -9.16 7.32 8.41
CA PRO A 35 -9.61 7.75 9.73
C PRO A 35 -9.01 9.10 10.13
N GLU A 36 -9.73 9.86 10.96
CA GLU A 36 -9.30 11.20 11.38
C GLU A 36 -7.92 11.20 12.07
N TYR A 37 -7.64 10.20 12.90
CA TYR A 37 -6.35 10.09 13.58
C TYR A 37 -5.19 9.89 12.58
N LEU A 38 -5.40 9.12 11.52
CA LEU A 38 -4.41 8.87 10.49
C LEU A 38 -4.18 10.12 9.65
N ALA A 39 -5.26 10.84 9.30
CA ALA A 39 -5.17 12.10 8.59
C ALA A 39 -4.35 13.14 9.37
N LYS A 40 -4.58 13.26 10.69
CA LYS A 40 -3.78 14.13 11.58
C LYS A 40 -2.31 13.74 11.58
N LEU A 41 -2.02 12.45 11.79
CA LEU A 41 -0.66 11.93 11.82
C LEU A 41 0.09 12.21 10.51
N VAL A 42 -0.54 11.94 9.37
CA VAL A 42 0.05 12.22 8.05
C VAL A 42 0.25 13.71 7.86
N TYR A 43 -0.72 14.54 8.22
CA TYR A 43 -0.60 15.99 8.09
C TYR A 43 0.54 16.55 8.95
N GLU A 44 0.70 16.08 10.18
CA GLU A 44 1.78 16.50 11.07
C GLU A 44 3.16 16.17 10.47
N ALA A 45 3.32 14.93 9.97
CA ALA A 45 4.57 14.43 9.41
C ALA A 45 4.92 14.97 8.01
N THR A 46 3.91 15.25 7.18
CA THR A 46 4.11 15.51 5.73
C THR A 46 3.58 16.85 5.24
N LYS A 47 2.75 17.53 6.05
CA LYS A 47 1.94 18.70 5.66
C LYS A 47 0.95 18.44 4.51
N ILE A 48 0.67 17.18 4.21
CA ILE A 48 -0.35 16.78 3.23
C ILE A 48 -1.63 16.43 3.95
N ASP A 49 -2.73 17.10 3.57
CA ASP A 49 -4.06 16.75 4.03
C ASP A 49 -4.64 15.61 3.19
N ILE A 50 -4.93 14.50 3.86
CA ILE A 50 -5.55 13.30 3.31
C ILE A 50 -6.92 13.01 3.93
N ALA A 51 -7.54 13.98 4.61
CA ALA A 51 -8.88 13.84 5.15
C ALA A 51 -9.89 13.52 4.05
N ASN A 52 -10.79 12.56 4.31
CA ASN A 52 -11.78 12.06 3.37
C ASN A 52 -11.23 11.31 2.14
N TYR A 53 -9.94 10.97 2.13
CA TYR A 53 -9.39 10.10 1.09
C TYR A 53 -9.84 8.67 1.35
N VAL A 54 -9.95 7.87 0.29
CA VAL A 54 -10.21 6.43 0.39
C VAL A 54 -8.91 5.69 0.18
N ILE A 55 -8.52 4.86 1.16
CA ILE A 55 -7.38 3.94 1.03
C ILE A 55 -7.77 2.87 0.01
N THR A 56 -6.97 2.68 -1.02
CA THR A 56 -7.31 1.84 -2.17
C THR A 56 -6.15 0.94 -2.53
N ILE A 57 -6.40 -0.35 -2.67
CA ILE A 57 -5.45 -1.33 -3.21
C ILE A 57 -5.94 -1.74 -4.59
N ASP A 58 -5.06 -1.72 -5.59
CA ASP A 58 -5.38 -2.17 -6.93
C ASP A 58 -4.41 -3.25 -7.43
N ASN A 59 -4.78 -3.89 -8.54
CA ASN A 59 -3.96 -4.92 -9.13
C ASN A 59 -2.61 -4.40 -9.63
N PHE A 60 -2.50 -3.12 -10.01
CA PHE A 60 -1.23 -2.56 -10.47
C PHE A 60 -0.21 -2.48 -9.36
N GLY A 61 -0.61 -2.04 -8.16
CA GLY A 61 0.26 -2.01 -7.00
C GLY A 61 0.69 -3.42 -6.56
N ILE A 62 -0.24 -4.38 -6.56
CA ILE A 62 0.06 -5.79 -6.23
C ILE A 62 1.03 -6.39 -7.25
N SER A 63 0.72 -6.34 -8.55
CA SER A 63 1.58 -6.87 -9.61
C SER A 63 2.96 -6.20 -9.62
N HIS A 64 3.01 -4.87 -9.40
CA HIS A 64 4.28 -4.15 -9.31
C HIS A 64 5.12 -4.62 -8.12
N THR A 65 4.50 -4.78 -6.95
CA THR A 65 5.16 -5.30 -5.75
C THR A 65 5.70 -6.71 -5.98
N LEU A 66 4.90 -7.60 -6.55
CA LEU A 66 5.34 -8.98 -6.82
C LEU A 66 6.51 -9.02 -7.81
N LEU A 67 6.44 -8.21 -8.86
CA LEU A 67 7.50 -8.12 -9.86
C LEU A 67 8.82 -7.59 -9.28
N GLN A 68 8.75 -6.60 -8.36
CA GLN A 68 9.93 -5.93 -7.82
C GLN A 68 10.49 -6.56 -6.55
N HIS A 69 9.61 -7.12 -5.72
CA HIS A 69 9.88 -7.52 -4.34
C HIS A 69 9.42 -8.96 -4.02
N GLY A 70 8.90 -9.73 -4.98
CA GLY A 70 8.47 -11.11 -4.78
C GLY A 70 9.58 -12.16 -4.91
N ASN A 71 10.81 -11.79 -5.33
CA ASN A 71 11.90 -12.76 -5.54
C ASN A 71 12.85 -12.84 -4.33
N PRO A 72 12.92 -13.98 -3.61
CA PRO A 72 13.75 -14.12 -2.41
C PRO A 72 15.24 -13.90 -2.66
N ILE A 73 15.76 -14.34 -3.81
CA ILE A 73 17.19 -14.24 -4.15
C ILE A 73 17.57 -12.77 -4.40
N THR A 74 16.75 -12.04 -5.15
CA THR A 74 17.00 -10.63 -5.45
C THR A 74 16.88 -9.76 -4.20
N GLU A 75 15.88 -10.02 -3.35
CA GLU A 75 15.65 -9.26 -2.12
C GLU A 75 16.71 -9.55 -1.06
N ALA A 76 17.16 -10.80 -0.92
CA ALA A 76 18.23 -11.17 0.02
C ALA A 76 19.53 -10.38 -0.27
N LYS A 77 19.86 -10.14 -1.54
CA LYS A 77 21.01 -9.30 -1.93
C LYS A 77 20.89 -7.84 -1.45
N ARG A 78 19.68 -7.37 -1.16
CA ARG A 78 19.35 -6.03 -0.65
C ARG A 78 19.13 -6.01 0.86
N GLY A 79 19.36 -7.13 1.57
CA GLY A 79 19.02 -7.27 2.99
C GLY A 79 17.51 -7.34 3.26
N GLN A 80 16.70 -7.63 2.24
CA GLN A 80 15.24 -7.66 2.29
C GLN A 80 14.73 -9.11 2.27
N VAL A 81 13.45 -9.28 2.57
CA VAL A 81 12.74 -10.56 2.46
C VAL A 81 11.65 -10.40 1.41
N ALA A 82 11.48 -11.42 0.57
CA ALA A 82 10.47 -11.38 -0.48
C ALA A 82 9.05 -11.21 0.08
N ILE A 83 8.27 -10.36 -0.57
CA ILE A 83 6.86 -10.15 -0.28
C ILE A 83 6.05 -11.38 -0.65
N GLU A 84 5.17 -11.77 0.26
CA GLU A 84 4.27 -12.91 0.20
C GLU A 84 2.81 -12.45 0.35
N LYS A 85 1.86 -13.35 0.13
CA LYS A 85 0.43 -13.05 0.16
C LYS A 85 -0.01 -12.38 1.47
N GLU A 86 0.46 -12.89 2.60
CA GLU A 86 0.12 -12.41 3.94
C GLU A 86 0.61 -10.97 4.18
N ASP A 87 1.65 -10.52 3.49
CA ASP A 87 2.14 -9.15 3.63
C ASP A 87 1.15 -8.13 3.05
N PHE A 88 0.42 -8.47 1.99
CA PHE A 88 -0.65 -7.61 1.46
C PHE A 88 -1.82 -7.50 2.43
N ILE A 89 -2.05 -8.49 3.29
CA ILE A 89 -3.04 -8.38 4.36
C ILE A 89 -2.49 -7.47 5.46
N LYS A 90 -1.22 -7.67 5.86
CA LYS A 90 -0.53 -6.84 6.87
C LYS A 90 -0.40 -5.39 6.44
N CYS A 91 -0.37 -5.08 5.14
CA CYS A 91 -0.24 -3.71 4.64
C CYS A 91 -1.35 -2.78 5.16
N ILE A 92 -2.57 -3.31 5.38
CA ILE A 92 -3.67 -2.53 5.98
C ILE A 92 -3.26 -2.03 7.37
N GLU A 93 -2.66 -2.88 8.20
CA GLU A 93 -2.18 -2.50 9.53
C GLU A 93 -1.03 -1.49 9.46
N VAL A 94 -0.12 -1.63 8.49
CA VAL A 94 0.97 -0.68 8.26
C VAL A 94 0.44 0.71 7.91
N ILE A 95 -0.58 0.79 7.04
CA ILE A 95 -1.18 2.07 6.63
C ILE A 95 -2.04 2.66 7.74
N LEU A 96 -2.87 1.84 8.40
CA LEU A 96 -3.81 2.31 9.43
C LEU A 96 -3.15 2.62 10.75
N HIS A 97 -2.08 1.93 11.13
CA HIS A 97 -1.40 2.10 12.41
C HIS A 97 0.13 2.15 12.23
N PRO A 98 0.65 3.09 11.42
CA PRO A 98 2.08 3.20 11.17
C PRO A 98 2.83 3.56 12.44
N ASP A 99 4.07 3.09 12.55
CA ASP A 99 5.00 3.57 13.59
C ASP A 99 5.62 4.89 13.13
N THR A 100 5.88 5.04 11.82
CA THR A 100 6.42 6.26 11.21
C THR A 100 5.79 6.56 9.85
N VAL A 101 5.73 7.85 9.51
CA VAL A 101 5.23 8.34 8.22
C VAL A 101 6.20 9.37 7.64
N PHE A 102 6.47 9.26 6.34
CA PHE A 102 7.34 10.19 5.62
C PHE A 102 6.70 10.68 4.33
N LEU A 103 6.98 11.93 3.98
CA LEU A 103 6.86 12.40 2.60
C LEU A 103 8.17 12.04 1.89
N ILE A 104 8.07 11.25 0.82
CA ILE A 104 9.23 10.88 0.01
C ILE A 104 9.15 11.55 -1.36
N ASN A 105 10.21 11.39 -2.14
CA ASN A 105 10.31 11.96 -3.48
C ASN A 105 9.12 11.57 -4.37
N ASN A 106 8.81 12.44 -5.33
CA ASN A 106 7.75 12.18 -6.28
C ASN A 106 8.03 10.93 -7.12
N THR A 107 6.97 10.26 -7.54
CA THR A 107 7.05 9.15 -8.51
C THR A 107 7.81 9.62 -9.76
N LYS A 108 8.77 8.83 -10.26
CA LYS A 108 9.52 9.20 -11.47
C LYS A 108 8.63 9.39 -12.71
N ARG A 109 7.60 8.54 -12.86
CA ARG A 109 6.76 8.51 -14.07
C ARG A 109 5.68 9.59 -14.09
N THR A 110 5.00 9.80 -12.96
CA THR A 110 3.81 10.68 -12.88
C THR A 110 4.07 11.98 -12.14
N ASN A 111 5.27 12.16 -11.56
CA ASN A 111 5.63 13.29 -10.71
C ASN A 111 4.61 13.59 -9.58
N LEU A 112 3.94 12.55 -9.08
CA LEU A 112 3.00 12.65 -7.96
C LEU A 112 3.74 12.43 -6.64
N PRO A 113 3.36 13.15 -5.56
CA PRO A 113 3.95 12.94 -4.24
C PRO A 113 3.60 11.55 -3.71
N GLN A 114 4.54 10.98 -2.95
CA GLN A 114 4.43 9.66 -2.35
C GLN A 114 4.50 9.77 -0.84
N ILE A 115 3.61 9.06 -0.16
CA ILE A 115 3.64 8.91 1.30
C ILE A 115 4.16 7.51 1.61
N GLN A 116 5.14 7.43 2.50
CA GLN A 116 5.70 6.17 2.99
C GLN A 116 5.23 5.93 4.41
N PHE A 117 4.59 4.79 4.63
CA PHE A 117 4.21 4.27 5.94
C PHE A 117 5.18 3.16 6.33
N GLU A 118 5.69 3.18 7.55
CA GLU A 118 6.52 2.08 8.07
C GLU A 118 5.97 1.55 9.38
N LYS A 119 6.05 0.23 9.55
CA LYS A 119 5.68 -0.45 10.79
C LYS A 119 6.55 -1.66 11.02
N VAL A 120 6.87 -1.97 12.27
CA VAL A 120 7.50 -3.23 12.66
C VAL A 120 6.44 -4.23 13.11
N ILE A 121 6.34 -5.35 12.41
CA ILE A 121 5.45 -6.46 12.75
C ILE A 121 6.31 -7.73 12.82
N GLU A 122 6.24 -8.48 13.93
CA GLU A 122 6.99 -9.75 14.09
C GLU A 122 8.50 -9.64 13.77
N ASN A 123 9.17 -8.59 14.26
CA ASN A 123 10.59 -8.30 13.96
C ASN A 123 10.90 -8.12 12.46
N LYS A 124 9.92 -7.73 11.65
CA LYS A 124 10.12 -7.33 10.27
C LYS A 124 9.66 -5.89 10.11
N LYS A 125 10.53 -5.04 9.55
CA LYS A 125 10.15 -3.69 9.16
C LYS A 125 9.45 -3.77 7.81
N ILE A 126 8.17 -3.43 7.76
CA ILE A 126 7.38 -3.37 6.53
C ILE A 126 7.24 -1.92 6.13
N VAL A 127 7.52 -1.63 4.87
CA VAL A 127 7.41 -0.30 4.29
C VAL A 127 6.39 -0.34 3.18
N VAL A 128 5.38 0.52 3.26
CA VAL A 128 4.31 0.67 2.26
C VAL A 128 4.39 2.07 1.67
N LYS A 129 4.31 2.17 0.34
CA LYS A 129 4.29 3.44 -0.39
C LYS A 129 2.97 3.61 -1.10
N GLU A 130 2.40 4.79 -0.91
CA GLU A 130 1.10 5.18 -1.45
C GLU A 130 1.23 6.45 -2.30
N ILE A 131 0.50 6.52 -3.42
CA ILE A 131 0.42 7.72 -4.25
C ILE A 131 -0.86 8.48 -3.93
N ARG A 132 -0.76 9.81 -3.80
CA ARG A 132 -1.92 10.70 -3.77
C ARG A 132 -2.55 10.81 -5.16
N THR A 133 -3.78 10.34 -5.31
CA THR A 133 -4.57 10.54 -6.55
C THR A 133 -5.82 11.36 -6.27
N VAL A 134 -6.02 12.39 -7.10
CA VAL A 134 -7.19 13.26 -7.04
C VAL A 134 -8.11 12.88 -8.20
N THR A 135 -9.23 12.22 -7.86
CA THR A 135 -10.48 12.16 -8.63
C THR A 135 -10.60 11.22 -9.86
N SER A 136 -11.74 10.51 -9.91
CA SER A 136 -12.34 9.93 -11.12
C SER A 136 -13.31 10.93 -11.78
N THR A 137 -13.16 11.14 -13.09
CA THR A 137 -13.72 12.27 -13.85
C THR A 137 -15.22 12.20 -14.14
N LYS A 138 -15.93 11.08 -13.91
CA LYS A 138 -17.26 10.88 -14.51
C LYS A 138 -18.49 10.96 -13.61
N LYS A 139 -18.44 10.72 -12.28
CA LYS A 139 -19.67 10.75 -11.45
C LYS A 139 -19.55 11.26 -9.99
N LYS A 140 -18.35 11.30 -9.40
CA LYS A 140 -18.10 11.96 -8.10
C LYS A 140 -16.59 12.10 -7.91
N LYS A 141 -16.12 13.28 -7.50
CA LYS A 141 -14.71 13.46 -7.14
C LYS A 141 -14.42 12.66 -5.88
N VAL A 142 -13.70 11.55 -6.03
CA VAL A 142 -13.21 10.73 -4.91
C VAL A 142 -11.70 10.79 -4.92
N ASN A 143 -11.15 11.32 -3.84
CA ASN A 143 -9.71 11.34 -3.61
C ASN A 143 -9.28 9.98 -3.06
N ARG A 144 -8.19 9.44 -3.58
CA ARG A 144 -7.68 8.13 -3.18
C ARG A 144 -6.23 8.23 -2.78
N LEU A 145 -5.91 7.47 -1.73
CA LEU A 145 -4.55 7.08 -1.41
C LEU A 145 -4.40 5.68 -1.98
N VAL A 146 -3.58 5.55 -3.03
CA VAL A 146 -3.50 4.31 -3.83
C VAL A 146 -2.19 3.59 -3.58
N PHE A 147 -2.31 2.32 -3.19
CA PHE A 147 -1.19 1.44 -2.92
C PHE A 147 -0.34 1.29 -4.17
N GLN A 148 0.94 1.63 -4.05
CA GLN A 148 1.88 1.56 -5.16
C GLN A 148 2.85 0.40 -5.02
N THR A 149 3.48 0.27 -3.85
CA THR A 149 4.47 -0.79 -3.62
C THR A 149 4.70 -1.01 -2.13
N MET A 150 5.22 -2.19 -1.79
CA MET A 150 5.76 -2.47 -0.47
C MET A 150 7.02 -3.33 -0.53
N TYR A 151 7.81 -3.27 0.53
CA TYR A 151 8.97 -4.14 0.74
C TYR A 151 9.17 -4.36 2.23
N LYS A 152 9.82 -5.47 2.60
CA LYS A 152 10.05 -5.83 4.00
C LYS A 152 11.51 -6.19 4.28
N PHE A 153 12.02 -5.76 5.42
CA PHE A 153 13.36 -6.08 5.91
C PHE A 153 13.28 -7.03 7.09
N LYS A 154 14.31 -7.86 7.26
CA LYS A 154 14.59 -8.43 8.59
C LYS A 154 15.02 -7.28 9.50
N LYS A 155 14.48 -7.19 10.72
CA LYS A 155 14.99 -6.21 11.69
C LYS A 155 16.50 -6.41 11.83
N PRO A 156 17.33 -5.36 11.77
CA PRO A 156 18.73 -5.48 12.10
C PRO A 156 18.83 -5.98 13.55
N ASN A 157 19.67 -7.00 13.78
CA ASN A 157 20.04 -7.43 15.12
C ASN A 157 20.65 -6.27 15.91
#